data_AF-A0A1H3D1E4-F1
#
_entry.id   AF-A0A1H3D1E4-F1
#
_cell.length_a   1.000
_cell.length_b   1.000
_cell.length_c   1.000
_cell.angle_alpha   90.00
_cell.angle_beta   90.00
_cell.angle_gamma   90.00
#
_symmetry.space_group_name_H-M   'P 1'
#
loop_
_entity.id
_entity.type
_entity.pdbx_description
1 polymer ?
#
loop_
_entity_poly.entity_id
_entity_poly.type
_entity_poly.pdbx_seq_one_letter_code
_entity_poly.pdbx_strand_id
1 'polypeptide(L)' 'MLEENDPAALAQARGMTEIAKAIGIAREALYKALRSDAHPRFDTINRACHALGVKLVAQPIKA' A
#
# COMPACT_ATOMS: atom_id res chain seq x y z
N MET A 1 3.42 22.61 -0.86
CA MET A 1 3.77 21.79 0.31
C MET A 1 3.14 20.44 0.09
N LEU A 2 3.93 19.44 -0.32
CA LEU A 2 3.49 18.05 -0.33
C LEU A 2 3.56 17.60 1.13
N GLU A 3 2.43 17.21 1.71
CA GLU A 3 2.39 16.69 3.08
C GLU A 3 3.30 15.47 3.17
N GLU A 4 4.32 15.56 4.03
CA GLU A 4 5.41 14.60 4.23
C GLU A 4 4.97 13.24 4.83
N ASN A 5 3.70 12.85 4.68
CA ASN A 5 3.15 11.62 5.24
C ASN A 5 2.17 10.88 4.31
N ASP A 6 2.22 11.12 3.01
CA ASP A 6 1.41 10.37 2.04
C ASP A 6 2.07 8.98 1.76
N PRO A 7 1.44 7.86 2.13
CA PRO A 7 1.95 6.53 1.78
C PRO A 7 2.07 6.32 0.25
N ALA A 8 1.32 7.08 -0.56
CA ALA A 8 1.46 7.08 -2.01
C ALA A 8 2.81 7.67 -2.46
N ALA A 9 3.37 8.65 -1.73
CA ALA A 9 4.66 9.26 -2.02
C ALA A 9 5.83 8.33 -1.65
N LEU A 10 5.74 7.61 -0.51
CA LEU A 10 6.74 6.63 -0.09
C LEU A 10 6.87 5.47 -1.12
N ALA A 11 5.79 5.17 -1.83
CA ALA A 11 5.73 4.11 -2.82
C ALA A 11 6.05 4.57 -4.27
N GLN A 12 6.23 5.88 -4.51
CA GLN A 12 6.14 6.44 -5.86
C GLN A 12 7.30 6.12 -6.81
N ALA A 13 8.54 5.90 -6.39
CA ALA A 13 9.65 6.00 -7.35
C ALA A 13 10.28 4.70 -7.87
N ARG A 14 10.29 3.58 -7.12
CA ARG A 14 11.03 2.36 -7.58
C ARG A 14 10.35 1.00 -7.35
N GLY A 15 9.26 0.91 -6.57
CA GLY A 15 8.70 -0.38 -6.14
C GLY A 15 7.33 -0.77 -6.71
N MET A 16 6.51 0.17 -7.17
CA MET A 16 5.08 -0.08 -7.41
C MET A 16 4.78 -1.11 -8.51
N THR A 17 5.59 -1.13 -9.58
CA THR A 17 5.47 -2.13 -10.66
C THR A 17 5.80 -3.54 -10.16
N GLU A 18 6.83 -3.66 -9.32
CA GLU A 18 7.26 -4.95 -8.77
C GLU A 18 6.30 -5.43 -7.68
N ILE A 19 5.70 -4.52 -6.90
CA ILE A 19 4.64 -4.84 -5.95
C ILE A 19 3.40 -5.35 -6.69
N ALA A 20 2.97 -4.65 -7.74
CA ALA A 20 1.82 -5.05 -8.56
C ALA A 20 2.03 -6.47 -9.13
N LYS A 21 3.22 -6.76 -9.65
CA LYS A 21 3.62 -8.12 -10.07
C LYS A 21 3.61 -9.11 -8.91
N ALA A 22 4.23 -8.79 -7.79
CA ALA A 22 4.37 -9.68 -6.64
C ALA A 22 3.01 -10.05 -6.02
N ILE A 23 2.02 -9.16 -6.05
CA ILE A 23 0.66 -9.44 -5.56
C ILE A 23 -0.31 -9.89 -6.65
N GLY A 24 0.16 -10.01 -7.90
CA GLY A 24 -0.62 -10.53 -9.03
C GLY A 24 -1.77 -9.63 -9.49
N ILE A 25 -1.66 -8.30 -9.33
CA ILE A 25 -2.69 -7.35 -9.79
C ILE A 25 -2.13 -6.35 -10.78
N ALA A 26 -3.01 -5.80 -11.62
CA ALA A 26 -2.64 -4.72 -12.52
C ALA A 26 -2.18 -3.47 -11.74
N ARG A 27 -1.22 -2.72 -12.28
CA ARG A 27 -0.75 -1.44 -11.69
C ARG A 27 -1.90 -0.47 -11.41
N GLU A 28 -2.87 -0.39 -12.32
CA GLU A 28 -4.07 0.44 -12.17
C GLU A 28 -4.95 -0.01 -11.00
N ALA A 29 -5.08 -1.33 -10.78
CA ALA A 29 -5.82 -1.88 -9.66
C ALA A 29 -5.11 -1.57 -8.33
N LEU A 30 -3.77 -1.62 -8.30
CA LEU A 30 -2.98 -1.20 -7.15
C LEU A 30 -3.16 0.29 -6.85
N TYR A 31 -3.09 1.16 -7.86
CA TYR A 31 -3.35 2.59 -7.66
C TYR A 31 -4.77 2.85 -7.17
N LYS A 32 -5.78 2.16 -7.70
CA LYS A 32 -7.18 2.27 -7.20
C LYS A 32 -7.32 1.80 -5.75
N ALA A 33 -6.59 0.77 -5.34
CA ALA A 33 -6.63 0.22 -3.98
C ALA A 33 -5.91 1.09 -2.93
N LEU A 34 -5.01 1.98 -3.37
CA LEU A 34 -4.23 2.88 -2.51
C LEU A 34 -4.73 4.32 -2.50
N ARG A 35 -5.84 4.64 -3.19
CA ARG A 35 -6.45 5.97 -3.09
C ARG A 35 -7.02 6.20 -1.70
N SER A 36 -7.08 7.46 -1.29
CA SER A 36 -7.60 7.88 0.01
C SER A 36 -9.07 7.50 0.25
N ASP A 37 -9.84 7.32 -0.82
CA ASP A 37 -11.26 6.89 -0.82
C ASP A 37 -11.43 5.39 -1.12
N ALA A 38 -10.34 4.65 -1.26
CA ALA A 38 -10.39 3.24 -1.57
C ALA A 38 -10.88 2.43 -0.37
N HIS A 39 -11.65 1.38 -0.67
CA HIS A 39 -12.12 0.41 0.33
C HIS A 39 -11.49 -0.97 0.04
N PRO A 40 -10.16 -1.12 0.13
CA PRO A 40 -9.50 -2.38 -0.15
C PRO A 40 -9.88 -3.42 0.91
N ARG A 41 -10.06 -4.66 0.46
CA ARG A 41 -10.17 -5.81 1.38
C ARG A 41 -8.87 -5.91 2.19
N PHE A 42 -8.98 -6.29 3.46
CA PHE A 42 -7.81 -6.49 4.33
C PHE A 42 -6.73 -7.39 3.70
N ASP A 43 -7.15 -8.48 3.07
CA ASP A 43 -6.28 -9.43 2.37
C ASP A 43 -5.45 -8.77 1.24
N THR A 44 -6.00 -7.77 0.54
CA THR A 44 -5.25 -6.98 -0.46
C THR A 44 -4.17 -6.14 0.20
N ILE A 45 -4.47 -5.48 1.32
CA ILE A 45 -3.49 -4.70 2.08
C ILE A 45 -2.40 -5.61 2.63
N ASN A 46 -2.76 -6.76 3.22
CA ASN A 46 -1.80 -7.69 3.77
C ASN A 46 -0.83 -8.22 2.70
N ARG A 47 -1.35 -8.61 1.52
CA ARG A 47 -0.49 -9.00 0.38
C ARG A 47 0.43 -7.87 -0.08
N ALA A 48 -0.07 -6.64 -0.14
CA ALA A 48 0.73 -5.49 -0.52
C ALA A 48 1.88 -5.24 0.49
N CYS A 49 1.60 -5.32 1.80
CA CYS A 49 2.63 -5.27 2.84
C CYS A 49 3.69 -6.37 2.65
N HIS A 50 3.28 -7.62 2.41
CA HIS A 50 4.21 -8.72 2.18
C HIS A 50 5.10 -8.50 0.93
N ALA A 51 4.52 -8.03 -0.17
CA ALA A 51 5.28 -7.69 -1.39
C ALA A 51 6.25 -6.52 -1.19
N LEU A 52 5.93 -5.61 -0.27
CA LEU A 52 6.80 -4.51 0.16
C LEU A 52 7.88 -4.95 1.16
N GLY A 53 7.88 -6.21 1.61
CA GLY A 53 8.79 -6.70 2.65
C GLY A 53 8.49 -6.14 4.04
N VAL A 54 7.27 -5.63 4.27
CA VAL A 54 6.84 -5.07 5.56
C VAL A 54 5.74 -5.92 6.18
N LYS A 55 5.60 -5.85 7.51
CA LYS A 55 4.57 -6.56 8.26
C LYS A 55 3.55 -5.59 8.82
N LEU A 56 2.27 -5.89 8.65
CA LEU A 56 1.20 -5.15 9.29
C LEU A 56 1.11 -5.57 10.77
N VAL A 57 1.24 -4.60 11.68
CA VAL A 57 1.24 -4.84 13.13
C VAL A 57 0.21 -3.92 13.78
N ALA A 58 -0.74 -4.52 14.50
CA ALA A 58 -1.66 -3.75 15.33
C ALA A 58 -0.91 -3.21 16.55
N GLN A 59 -0.99 -1.91 16.78
CA GLN A 59 -0.46 -1.24 17.96
C GLN A 59 -1.62 -0.78 18.83
N PRO A 60 -1.51 -0.85 20.18
CA PRO A 60 -2.52 -0.28 21.05
C PRO A 60 -2.64 1.22 20.81
N ILE A 61 -3.87 1.72 20.70
CA ILE A 61 -4.13 3.16 20.68
C ILE A 61 -3.88 3.66 22.10
N LYS A 62 -2.90 4.55 22.28
CA LYS A 62 -2.76 5.27 23.55
C LYS A 62 -3.97 6.18 23.71
N ALA A 63 -4.72 5.98 24.80
CA ALA A 63 -5.83 6.82 25.21
C ALA A 63 -5.34 8.21 25.65
#